data_AF-A0A1S8FK52-F1
#
_entry.id   AF-A0A1S8FK52-F1
#
_cell.length_a   1.000
_cell.length_b   1.000
_cell.length_c   1.000
_cell.angle_alpha   90.00
_cell.angle_beta   90.00
_cell.angle_gamma   90.00
#
_symmetry.space_group_name_H-M   'P 1'
#
loop_
_entity.id
_entity.type
_entity.pdbx_description
1 polymer ?
#
loop_
_entity_poly.entity_id
_entity_poly.type
_entity_poly.pdbx_seq_one_letter_code
_entity_poly.pdbx_strand_id
1 'polypeptide(L)'
;MSSRGPYRRHTAQFKLQLCSDIRSGALGRRDAQKKYALFANLIQMWLTQFDRGELSTEEVEADAIAEYEAKVAALERKVGQFTMELELVKKTPRLRLVSDN
;
A
#
# COMPACT_ATOMS: atom_id res chain seq x y z
N MET A 1 29.01 9.08 14.25
CA MET A 1 27.92 9.85 13.62
C MET A 1 26.64 9.08 13.84
N SER A 2 25.79 9.49 14.78
CA SER A 2 24.53 8.77 15.06
C SER A 2 23.68 8.74 13.79
N SER A 3 23.31 7.55 13.35
CA SER A 3 22.27 7.36 12.34
C SER A 3 21.04 8.12 12.81
N ARG A 4 20.65 9.16 12.06
CA ARG A 4 19.38 9.85 12.31
C ARG A 4 18.30 8.77 12.30
N GLY A 5 17.52 8.68 13.38
CA GLY A 5 16.45 7.70 13.50
C GLY A 5 15.50 7.78 12.30
N PRO A 6 14.71 6.73 12.04
CA PRO A 6 13.83 6.66 10.87
C PRO A 6 13.00 7.94 10.75
N TYR A 7 13.16 8.68 9.65
CA TYR A 7 12.36 9.87 9.40
C TYR A 7 10.89 9.47 9.36
N ARG A 8 10.04 10.20 10.08
CA ARG A 8 8.59 9.98 10.04
C ARG A 8 8.08 10.28 8.63
N ARG A 9 7.71 9.23 7.89
CA ARG A 9 7.13 9.34 6.56
C ARG A 9 5.61 9.41 6.66
N HIS A 10 5.01 10.24 5.82
CA HIS A 10 3.57 10.37 5.69
C HIS A 10 3.16 9.91 4.29
N THR A 11 2.13 9.06 4.21
CA THR A 11 1.56 8.58 2.95
C THR A 11 1.05 9.75 2.11
N ALA A 12 1.12 9.71 0.76
CA ALA A 12 0.61 10.84 -0.03
C ALA A 12 -0.91 11.03 0.11
N GLN A 13 -1.69 9.97 0.31
CA GLN A 13 -3.12 10.09 0.61
C GLN A 13 -3.37 10.98 1.84
N PHE A 14 -2.60 10.77 2.91
CA PHE A 14 -2.64 11.64 4.09
C PHE A 14 -2.26 13.08 3.76
N LYS A 15 -1.20 13.32 2.98
CA LYS A 15 -0.78 14.67 2.60
C LYS A 15 -1.87 15.38 1.78
N LEU A 16 -2.49 14.67 0.82
CA LEU A 16 -3.59 15.17 -0.03
C LEU A 16 -4.82 15.52 0.80
N GLN A 17 -5.29 14.59 1.65
CA GLN A 17 -6.45 14.83 2.50
C GLN A 17 -6.21 16.01 3.44
N LEU A 18 -5.04 16.06 4.08
CA LEU A 18 -4.68 17.16 4.97
C LEU A 18 -4.70 18.51 4.26
N CYS A 19 -4.13 18.60 3.05
CA CYS A 19 -4.13 19.85 2.29
C CYS A 19 -5.53 20.23 1.83
N SER A 20 -6.34 19.27 1.39
CA SER A 20 -7.74 19.47 1.01
C SER A 20 -8.57 20.00 2.20
N ASP A 21 -8.43 19.40 3.38
CA ASP A 21 -9.15 19.81 4.59
C ASP A 21 -8.74 21.22 5.05
N ILE A 22 -7.45 21.56 4.91
CA ILE A 22 -6.96 22.90 5.23
C ILE A 22 -7.46 23.95 4.23
N ARG A 23 -7.50 23.62 2.93
CA ARG A 23 -7.94 24.55 1.88
C ARG A 23 -9.46 24.74 1.85
N SER A 24 -10.22 23.70 2.19
CA SER A 24 -11.67 23.78 2.37
C SER A 24 -12.09 24.46 3.68
N GLY A 25 -11.14 24.69 4.60
CA GLY A 25 -11.41 25.27 5.91
C GLY A 25 -11.97 24.29 6.94
N ALA A 26 -12.14 23.00 6.58
CA ALA A 26 -12.56 21.94 7.50
C ALA A 26 -11.54 21.67 8.62
N LEU A 27 -10.25 22.00 8.38
CA LEU A 27 -9.18 21.85 9.36
C LEU A 27 -8.28 23.10 9.43
N GLY A 28 -8.11 23.66 10.62
CA GLY A 28 -7.17 24.75 10.85
C GLY A 28 -5.71 24.28 10.80
N ARG A 29 -4.79 25.09 10.26
CA ARG A 29 -3.34 24.78 10.23
C ARG A 29 -2.77 24.50 11.63
N ARG A 30 -3.18 25.29 12.63
CA ARG A 30 -2.73 25.10 14.03
C ARG A 30 -3.28 23.80 14.63
N ASP A 31 -4.49 23.42 14.26
CA ASP A 31 -5.11 22.18 14.72
C ASP A 31 -4.45 20.96 14.06
N ALA A 32 -4.10 21.06 12.78
CA ALA A 32 -3.30 20.07 12.07
C ALA A 32 -1.94 19.83 12.74
N GLN A 33 -1.25 20.90 13.16
CA GLN A 33 0.04 20.80 13.88
C GLN A 33 -0.11 20.01 15.17
N LYS A 34 -1.13 20.32 15.98
CA LYS A 34 -1.37 19.64 17.27
C LYS A 34 -1.84 18.20 17.08
N LYS A 35 -2.84 17.98 16.22
CA LYS A 35 -3.50 16.68 16.01
C LYS A 35 -2.55 15.64 15.44
N TYR A 36 -1.67 16.04 14.52
CA TYR A 36 -0.78 15.12 13.81
C TYR A 36 0.70 15.28 14.21
N ALA A 37 1.02 16.15 15.17
CA ALA A 37 2.39 16.51 15.56
C ALA A 37 3.24 16.90 14.35
N LEU A 38 2.69 17.78 13.50
CA LEU A 38 3.33 18.27 12.28
C LEU A 38 3.94 19.65 12.50
N PHE A 39 5.07 19.90 11.86
CA PHE A 39 5.70 21.22 11.88
C PHE A 39 5.05 22.18 10.88
N ALA A 40 5.01 23.47 11.23
CA ALA A 40 4.46 24.53 10.38
C ALA A 40 5.07 24.54 8.97
N ASN A 41 6.40 24.42 8.90
CA ASN A 41 7.14 24.44 7.64
C ASN A 41 6.78 23.24 6.75
N LEU A 42 6.53 22.07 7.35
CA LEU A 42 6.13 20.87 6.63
C LEU A 42 4.74 21.03 6.01
N ILE A 43 3.79 21.57 6.78
CA ILE A 43 2.44 21.87 6.29
C ILE A 43 2.51 22.92 5.16
N GLN A 44 3.30 23.97 5.33
CA GLN A 44 3.46 25.01 4.31
C GLN A 44 4.05 24.45 3.00
N MET A 45 5.06 23.58 3.09
CA MET A 45 5.64 22.91 1.94
C MET A 45 4.59 22.06 1.21
N TRP A 46 3.85 21.21 1.92
CA TRP A 46 2.81 20.37 1.30
C TRP A 46 1.68 21.20 0.69
N LEU A 47 1.25 22.27 1.35
CA LEU A 47 0.24 23.17 0.78
C LEU A 47 0.74 23.87 -0.49
N THR A 48 2.04 24.17 -0.57
CA THR A 48 2.63 24.80 -1.77
C THR A 48 2.70 23.79 -2.93
N GLN A 49 3.10 22.55 -2.65
CA GLN A 49 3.09 21.46 -3.63
C GLN A 49 1.66 21.12 -4.07
N PHE A 50 0.70 21.08 -3.13
CA PHE A 50 -0.71 20.84 -3.40
C PHE A 50 -1.31 21.89 -4.35
N ASP A 51 -1.07 23.18 -4.08
CA ASP A 51 -1.57 24.28 -4.92
C ASP A 51 -1.01 24.22 -6.35
N ARG A 52 0.18 23.65 -6.54
CA ARG A 52 0.82 23.48 -7.85
C ARG A 52 0.44 22.19 -8.57
N GLY A 53 -0.30 21.29 -7.91
CA GLY A 53 -0.55 19.94 -8.42
C GLY A 53 0.66 19.01 -8.37
N GLU A 54 1.74 19.42 -7.68
CA GLU A 54 3.00 18.68 -7.53
C GLU A 54 2.96 17.67 -6.37
N LEU A 55 1.87 17.66 -5.59
CA LEU A 55 1.61 16.62 -4.61
C LEU A 55 1.12 15.35 -5.33
N SER A 56 1.88 14.87 -6.31
CA SER A 56 1.55 13.70 -7.13
C SER A 56 1.80 12.40 -6.37
N THR A 57 1.07 11.36 -6.77
CA THR A 57 1.12 9.99 -6.26
C THR A 57 2.37 9.21 -6.69
N GLU A 58 3.29 9.82 -7.43
CA GLU A 58 4.38 9.09 -8.09
C GLU A 58 5.39 8.48 -7.09
N GLU A 59 5.63 9.11 -5.93
CA GLU A 59 6.39 8.48 -4.82
C GLU A 59 5.62 7.35 -4.11
N VAL A 60 4.28 7.35 -4.19
CA VAL A 60 3.42 6.28 -3.63
C VAL A 60 3.37 5.08 -4.53
N GLU A 61 3.47 5.28 -5.84
CA GLU A 61 3.40 4.20 -6.80
C GLU A 61 4.66 3.32 -6.73
N ALA A 62 5.87 3.89 -6.68
CA ALA A 62 7.08 3.06 -6.71
C ALA A 62 7.20 2.05 -5.54
N ASP A 63 6.96 2.49 -4.30
CA ASP A 63 7.06 1.62 -3.12
C ASP A 63 5.86 0.64 -3.03
N ALA A 64 4.66 1.09 -3.42
CA ALA A 64 3.48 0.21 -3.43
C ALA A 64 3.53 -0.82 -4.56
N ILE A 65 4.06 -0.45 -5.74
CA ILE A 65 4.23 -1.34 -6.88
C ILE A 65 5.14 -2.50 -6.50
N ALA A 66 6.28 -2.25 -5.85
CA ALA A 66 7.18 -3.33 -5.42
C ALA A 66 6.50 -4.31 -4.44
N GLU A 67 5.68 -3.80 -3.52
CA GLU A 67 4.92 -4.65 -2.58
C GLU A 67 3.81 -5.44 -3.32
N TYR A 68 3.12 -4.82 -4.27
CA TYR A 68 2.10 -5.47 -5.08
C TYR A 68 2.70 -6.52 -6.01
N GLU A 69 3.83 -6.25 -6.65
CA GLU A 69 4.58 -7.20 -7.48
C GLU A 69 5.01 -8.43 -6.66
N ALA A 70 5.50 -8.24 -5.44
CA ALA A 70 5.83 -9.34 -4.55
C ALA A 70 4.61 -10.20 -4.18
N LYS A 71 3.45 -9.56 -3.96
CA LYS A 71 2.18 -10.26 -3.69
C LYS A 71 1.69 -11.03 -4.92
N VAL A 72 1.77 -10.44 -6.11
CA VAL A 72 1.42 -11.08 -7.38
C VAL A 72 2.29 -12.31 -7.60
N ALA A 73 3.62 -12.19 -7.48
CA ALA A 73 4.54 -13.32 -7.64
C ALA A 73 4.31 -14.44 -6.60
N ALA A 74 3.90 -14.09 -5.37
CA ALA A 74 3.53 -15.09 -4.37
C ALA A 74 2.24 -15.82 -4.73
N LEU A 75 1.24 -15.12 -5.25
CA LEU A 75 -0.02 -15.72 -5.69
C LEU A 75 0.18 -16.61 -6.93
N GLU A 76 0.93 -16.15 -7.93
CA GLU A 76 1.24 -16.92 -9.14
C GLU A 76 1.92 -18.25 -8.81
N ARG A 77 2.86 -18.26 -7.85
CA ARG A 77 3.48 -19.51 -7.37
C ARG A 77 2.47 -20.48 -6.75
N LYS A 78 1.54 -19.97 -5.93
CA LYS A 78 0.49 -20.80 -5.31
C LYS A 78 -0.48 -21.36 -6.36
N VAL A 79 -0.84 -20.55 -7.37
CA VAL A 79 -1.68 -21.02 -8.49
C VAL A 79 -1.01 -22.16 -9.25
N GLY A 80 0.30 -22.06 -9.51
CA GLY A 80 1.08 -23.15 -10.11
C GLY A 80 1.04 -24.43 -9.26
N GLN A 81 1.27 -24.32 -7.96
CA GLN A 81 1.22 -25.46 -7.02
C GLN A 81 -0.17 -26.13 -7.02
N PHE A 82 -1.24 -25.35 -6.86
CA PHE A 82 -2.60 -25.90 -6.87
C PHE A 82 -2.97 -26.53 -8.20
N THR A 83 -2.49 -25.99 -9.33
CA THR A 83 -2.73 -26.59 -10.65
C THR A 83 -2.09 -27.98 -10.74
N MET A 84 -0.87 -28.14 -10.22
CA MET A 84 -0.18 -29.43 -10.20
C MET A 84 -0.87 -30.44 -9.27
N GLU A 85 -1.28 -30.03 -8.07
CA GLU A 85 -2.03 -30.88 -7.13
C GLU A 85 -3.34 -31.36 -7.75
N LEU A 86 -4.06 -30.45 -8.42
CA LEU A 86 -5.34 -30.74 -9.06
C LEU A 86 -5.15 -31.72 -10.23
N GLU A 87 -4.10 -31.55 -11.04
CA GLU A 87 -3.73 -32.52 -12.08
C GLU A 87 -3.40 -33.90 -11.51
N LEU A 88 -2.71 -33.97 -10.36
CA LEU A 88 -2.38 -35.22 -9.70
C LEU A 88 -3.62 -35.95 -9.18
N VAL A 89 -4.57 -35.21 -8.58
CA VAL A 89 -5.86 -35.75 -8.11
C VAL A 89 -6.74 -36.21 -9.28
N LYS A 90 -6.74 -35.47 -10.40
CA LYS A 90 -7.48 -35.88 -11.61
C LYS A 90 -6.90 -37.12 -12.28
N LYS A 91 -5.56 -37.27 -12.27
CA LYS A 91 -4.85 -38.39 -12.89
C LYS A 91 -4.77 -39.63 -12.00
N THR A 92 -5.10 -39.52 -10.71
CA THR A 92 -5.28 -40.70 -9.87
C THR A 92 -6.58 -41.39 -10.28
N PRO A 93 -6.55 -42.59 -10.88
CA PRO A 93 -7.78 -43.33 -11.14
C PRO A 93 -8.46 -43.55 -9.79
N ARG A 94 -9.73 -43.14 -9.65
CA ARG A 94 -10.56 -43.57 -8.54
C ARG A 94 -10.46 -45.09 -8.51
N LEU A 95 -9.77 -45.64 -7.50
CA LEU A 95 -9.76 -47.06 -7.24
C LEU A 95 -11.23 -47.46 -7.17
N ARG A 96 -11.73 -48.09 -8.25
CA ARG A 96 -12.98 -48.84 -8.18
C ARG A 96 -12.66 -49.91 -7.17
N LEU A 97 -13.12 -49.70 -5.94
CA LEU A 97 -13.28 -50.78 -4.99
C LEU A 97 -14.23 -51.75 -5.68
N VAL A 98 -13.66 -52.77 -6.31
CA VAL A 98 -14.41 -53.92 -6.78
C VAL A 98 -14.92 -54.56 -5.49
N SER A 99 -16.18 -54.26 -5.18
CA SER A 99 -16.91 -55.03 -4.18
C SER A 99 -17.32 -56.31 -4.89
N ASP A 100 -16.48 -57.34 -4.76
CA ASP A 100 -16.83 -58.70 -5.15
C ASP A 100 -18.02 -59.15 -4.30
N ASN A 101 -19.13 -59.51 -4.95
CA ASN A 101 -20.24 -60.25 -4.36
C ASN A 101 -20.83 -61.21 -5.40
#